data_AF-A0A1H8RU29-F1
#
_entry.id   AF-A0A1H8RU29-F1
#
_cell.length_a   1.000
_cell.length_b   1.000
_cell.length_c   1.000
_cell.angle_alpha   90.00
_cell.angle_beta   90.00
_cell.angle_gamma   90.00
#
_symmetry.space_group_name_H-M   'P 1'
#
loop_
_entity.id
_entity.type
_entity.pdbx_description
1 polymer ?
#
loop_
_entity_poly.entity_id
_entity_poly.type
_entity_poly.pdbx_seq_one_letter_code
_entity_poly.pdbx_strand_id
1 'polypeptide(L)'
;MSEELKKRAYLLASRLLQQGYDYEVIGARMDKEGIPEEMIKQVIKNLTVQQIVEVTKENKPFFNIALIKIGIGILLAIISAILIPGQVYLPIGLIGTGIAAAFLFKPK
;
A
#
# COMPACT_ATOMS: atom_id res chain seq x y z
N MET A 1 32.00 -10.08 7.59
CA MET A 1 31.27 -8.80 7.71
C MET A 1 30.42 -8.85 8.96
N SER A 2 30.45 -7.82 9.82
CA SER A 2 29.67 -7.84 11.05
C SER A 2 28.19 -7.54 10.76
N GLU A 3 27.29 -8.38 11.26
CA GLU A 3 25.83 -8.14 11.25
C GLU A 3 25.47 -6.77 11.84
N GLU A 4 26.31 -6.27 12.75
CA GLU A 4 26.17 -4.95 13.35
C GLU A 4 26.33 -3.79 12.36
N LEU A 5 27.28 -3.89 11.42
CA LEU A 5 27.47 -2.87 10.38
C LEU A 5 26.24 -2.83 9.45
N LYS A 6 25.73 -4.00 9.08
CA LYS A 6 24.52 -4.12 8.25
C LYS A 6 23.31 -3.53 8.97
N LYS A 7 23.12 -3.83 10.26
CA LYS A 7 22.04 -3.27 11.07
C LYS A 7 22.12 -1.75 11.15
N ARG A 8 23.31 -1.19 11.36
CA ARG A 8 23.53 0.26 11.37
C ARG A 8 23.21 0.89 10.01
N ALA A 9 23.66 0.29 8.91
CA ALA A 9 23.36 0.76 7.56
C ALA A 9 21.85 0.81 7.30
N TYR A 10 21.12 -0.25 7.68
CA TYR A 10 19.66 -0.30 7.57
C TYR A 10 18.96 0.77 8.41
N LEU A 11 19.36 0.97 9.66
CA LEU A 11 18.76 1.98 10.54
C LEU A 11 19.00 3.40 10.02
N LEU A 12 20.22 3.67 9.55
CA LEU A 12 20.57 4.97 8.96
C LEU A 12 19.75 5.24 7.70
N ALA A 13 19.74 4.28 6.76
CA ALA A 13 19.01 4.43 5.51
C ALA A 13 17.50 4.55 5.73
N SER A 14 16.92 3.75 6.65
CA SER A 14 15.51 3.84 7.00
C SER A 14 15.14 5.19 7.61
N ARG A 15 15.99 5.73 8.51
CA ARG A 15 15.76 7.07 9.10
C ARG A 15 15.81 8.16 8.04
N LEU A 16 16.78 8.12 7.14
CA LEU A 16 16.91 9.12 6.08
C LEU A 16 15.76 9.04 5.07
N LEU A 17 15.28 7.83 4.77
CA LEU A 17 14.11 7.62 3.92
C LEU A 17 12.85 8.21 4.55
N GLN A 18 12.65 8.02 5.87
CA GLN A 18 11.54 8.64 6.61
C GLN A 18 11.61 10.17 6.66
N GLN A 19 12.81 10.73 6.51
CA GLN A 19 13.03 12.19 6.41
C GLN A 19 12.78 12.73 4.98
N GLY A 20 12.47 11.87 4.01
CA GLY A 20 12.17 12.26 2.64
C GLY A 20 13.39 12.48 1.75
N TYR A 21 14.56 11.96 2.13
CA TYR A 21 15.75 12.04 1.27
C TYR A 21 15.70 11.00 0.15
N ASP A 22 16.20 11.39 -1.04
CA ASP A 22 16.34 10.50 -2.18
C ASP A 22 17.41 9.42 -1.95
N TYR A 23 17.26 8.28 -2.62
CA TYR A 23 18.18 7.14 -2.49
C TYR A 23 19.63 7.47 -2.82
N GLU A 24 19.88 8.43 -3.72
CA GLU A 24 21.23 8.92 -4.02
C GLU A 24 21.85 9.65 -2.83
N VAL A 25 21.07 10.52 -2.17
CA VAL A 25 21.50 11.25 -0.97
C VAL A 25 21.73 10.29 0.19
N ILE A 26 20.86 9.29 0.34
CA ILE A 26 21.01 8.21 1.33
C ILE A 26 22.30 7.43 1.08
N GLY A 27 22.56 7.04 -0.18
CA GLY A 27 23.79 6.35 -0.57
C GLY A 27 25.04 7.17 -0.25
N ALA A 28 25.07 8.44 -0.65
CA ALA A 28 26.19 9.34 -0.38
C ALA A 28 26.41 9.55 1.14
N ARG A 29 25.34 9.53 1.95
CA ARG A 29 25.46 9.65 3.40
C ARG A 29 26.02 8.38 4.05
N MET A 30 25.62 7.20 3.56
CA MET A 30 26.17 5.92 4.03
C MET A 30 27.64 5.75 3.65
N ASP A 31 28.04 6.23 2.47
CA ASP A 31 29.43 6.21 2.01
C ASP A 31 30.33 7.05 2.92
N LYS A 32 29.86 8.25 3.32
CA LYS A 32 30.53 9.09 4.32
C LYS A 32 30.71 8.44 5.70
N GLU A 33 29.85 7.49 6.06
CA GLU A 33 29.93 6.73 7.31
C GLU A 33 30.83 5.48 7.19
N GLY A 34 31.48 5.29 6.04
CA GLY A 34 32.40 4.20 5.79
C GLY A 34 31.73 2.86 5.50
N ILE A 35 30.47 2.87 5.06
CA ILE A 35 29.74 1.65 4.68
C ILE A 35 30.17 1.22 3.27
N PRO A 36 30.55 -0.06 3.05
CA PRO A 36 30.95 -0.54 1.73
C PRO A 36 29.86 -0.34 0.66
N GLU A 37 30.25 0.10 -0.54
CA GLU A 37 29.34 0.39 -1.65
C GLU A 37 28.40 -0.78 -2.01
N GLU A 38 28.91 -2.02 -1.95
CA GLU A 38 28.10 -3.22 -2.19
C GLU A 38 26.97 -3.37 -1.15
N MET A 39 27.24 -3.05 0.12
CA MET A 39 26.23 -3.06 1.17
C MET A 39 25.22 -1.94 0.96
N ILE A 40 25.67 -0.74 0.57
CA ILE A 40 24.81 0.41 0.26
C ILE A 40 23.78 0.01 -0.81
N LYS A 41 24.23 -0.59 -1.91
CA LYS A 41 23.36 -1.05 -3.01
C LYS A 41 22.34 -2.09 -2.53
N GLN A 42 22.77 -3.04 -1.69
CA GLN A 42 21.86 -4.05 -1.12
C GLN A 42 20.81 -3.44 -0.19
N VAL A 43 21.22 -2.53 0.69
CA VAL A 43 20.31 -1.86 1.66
C VAL A 43 19.28 -1.03 0.92
N ILE A 44 19.71 -0.20 -0.04
CA ILE A 44 18.80 0.63 -0.86
C ILE A 44 17.82 -0.25 -1.61
N LYS A 45 18.29 -1.27 -2.33
CA LYS A 45 17.43 -2.20 -3.07
C LYS A 45 16.36 -2.84 -2.18
N ASN A 46 16.77 -3.31 -1.00
CA ASN A 46 15.85 -3.97 -0.07
C ASN A 46 14.84 -2.99 0.53
N LEU A 47 15.25 -1.75 0.82
CA LEU A 47 14.33 -0.70 1.27
C LEU A 47 13.31 -0.33 0.20
N THR A 48 13.74 -0.21 -1.07
CA THR A 48 12.82 0.06 -2.19
C THR A 48 11.76 -1.04 -2.31
N VAL A 49 12.16 -2.32 -2.22
CA VAL A 49 11.21 -3.45 -2.27
C VAL A 49 10.26 -3.40 -1.07
N GLN A 50 10.76 -3.14 0.14
CA GLN A 50 9.91 -3.02 1.34
C GLN A 50 8.89 -1.90 1.20
N GLN A 51 9.29 -0.74 0.70
CA GLN A 51 8.40 0.40 0.49
C GLN A 51 7.30 0.09 -0.54
N ILE A 52 7.63 -0.58 -1.64
CA ILE A 52 6.63 -1.02 -2.63
C ILE A 52 5.65 -2.01 -2.00
N VAL A 53 6.14 -2.96 -1.20
CA VAL A 53 5.30 -3.94 -0.51
C VAL A 53 4.40 -3.27 0.53
N GLU A 54 4.91 -2.31 1.29
CA GLU A 54 4.13 -1.55 2.28
C GLU A 54 3.03 -0.72 1.63
N VAL A 55 3.35 0.03 0.56
CA VAL A 55 2.34 0.78 -0.21
C VAL A 55 1.27 -0.16 -0.77
N THR A 56 1.69 -1.31 -1.30
CA THR A 56 0.75 -2.32 -1.82
C THR A 56 -0.13 -2.91 -0.69
N LYS A 57 0.46 -3.16 0.48
CA LYS A 57 -0.25 -3.67 1.66
C LYS A 57 -1.23 -2.66 2.21
N GLU A 58 -0.87 -1.37 2.22
CA GLU A 58 -1.74 -0.28 2.65
C GLU A 58 -2.93 -0.08 1.70
N ASN A 59 -2.78 -0.40 0.41
CA ASN A 59 -3.88 -0.38 -0.55
C ASN A 59 -4.87 -1.56 -0.42
N LYS A 60 -4.44 -2.72 0.10
CA LYS A 60 -5.31 -3.90 0.31
C LYS A 60 -6.57 -3.65 1.17
N PRO A 61 -6.51 -2.96 2.34
CA PRO A 61 -7.70 -2.69 3.13
C PRO A 61 -8.73 -1.82 2.38
N PHE A 62 -8.29 -0.88 1.56
CA PHE A 62 -9.21 -0.07 0.74
C PHE A 62 -9.97 -0.91 -0.29
N PHE A 63 -9.29 -1.88 -0.92
CA PHE A 63 -9.93 -2.83 -1.83
C PHE A 63 -10.98 -3.70 -1.11
N ASN A 64 -10.65 -4.21 0.08
CA ASN A 64 -11.59 -5.01 0.87
C ASN A 64 -12.83 -4.21 1.30
N ILE A 65 -12.66 -2.94 1.70
CA ILE A 65 -13.77 -2.05 2.04
C ILE A 65 -14.65 -1.79 0.82
N ALA A 66 -14.06 -1.60 -0.37
CA ALA A 66 -14.81 -1.43 -1.61
C ALA A 66 -15.65 -2.68 -1.93
N LEU A 67 -15.07 -3.88 -1.78
CA LEU A 67 -15.78 -5.15 -1.98
C LEU A 67 -16.95 -5.32 -1.01
N ILE A 68 -16.76 -4.97 0.26
CA ILE A 68 -17.83 -5.00 1.28
C ILE A 68 -18.97 -4.05 0.91
N LYS A 69 -18.66 -2.82 0.47
CA LYS A 69 -19.68 -1.85 0.03
C LYS A 69 -20.50 -2.38 -1.15
N ILE A 70 -19.84 -3.00 -2.14
CA ILE A 70 -20.52 -3.64 -3.27
C ILE A 70 -21.44 -4.76 -2.77
N GLY A 71 -20.94 -5.64 -1.90
CA GLY A 71 -21.71 -6.76 -1.33
C GLY A 71 -22.95 -6.29 -0.55
N ILE A 72 -22.82 -5.26 0.27
CA ILE A 72 -23.94 -4.65 1.02
C ILE A 72 -24.98 -4.05 0.05
N GLY A 73 -24.53 -3.34 -0.99
CA GLY A 73 -25.42 -2.76 -1.99
C GLY A 73 -26.25 -3.81 -2.74
N ILE A 74 -25.63 -4.95 -3.08
CA ILE A 74 -26.31 -6.08 -3.73
C ILE A 74 -27.32 -6.73 -2.76
N LEU A 75 -26.92 -6.99 -1.51
CA LEU A 75 -27.80 -7.56 -0.49
C LEU A 75 -29.04 -6.69 -0.25
N LEU A 76 -28.88 -5.37 -0.14
CA LEU A 76 -30.00 -4.43 0.02
C LEU A 76 -30.94 -4.45 -1.19
N ALA A 77 -30.42 -4.56 -2.41
CA ALA A 77 -31.24 -4.66 -3.61
C ALA A 77 -32.08 -5.96 -3.61
N ILE A 78 -31.49 -7.09 -3.21
CA ILE A 78 -32.19 -8.38 -3.09
C ILE A 78 -33.30 -8.28 -2.02
N ILE A 79 -32.98 -7.72 -0.85
CA ILE A 79 -33.94 -7.54 0.25
C ILE A 79 -35.10 -6.64 -0.20
N SER A 80 -34.80 -5.54 -0.89
CA SER A 80 -35.83 -4.63 -1.43
C SER A 80 -36.75 -5.33 -2.43
N ALA A 81 -36.22 -6.17 -3.30
CA ALA A 81 -36.99 -6.88 -4.31
C ALA A 81 -37.95 -7.94 -3.71
N ILE A 82 -37.60 -8.51 -2.55
CA ILE A 82 -38.42 -9.52 -1.86
C ILE A 82 -39.50 -8.84 -0.99
N LEU A 83 -39.17 -7.76 -0.29
CA LEU A 83 -40.09 -7.07 0.62
C LEU A 83 -41.13 -6.19 -0.09
N ILE A 84 -40.78 -5.58 -1.22
CA ILE A 84 -41.65 -4.67 -1.97
C ILE A 84 -41.71 -5.13 -3.44
N PRO A 85 -42.48 -6.19 -3.73
CA PRO A 85 -42.64 -6.67 -5.11
C PRO A 85 -43.28 -5.58 -5.97
N GLY A 86 -42.56 -5.14 -7.01
CA GLY A 86 -43.00 -4.11 -7.97
C GLY A 86 -42.19 -2.81 -7.98
N GLN A 87 -41.32 -2.57 -6.99
CA GLN A 87 -40.38 -1.44 -6.99
C GLN A 87 -38.97 -1.89 -6.64
N VAL A 88 -38.06 -1.87 -7.63
CA VAL A 88 -36.64 -2.17 -7.43
C VAL A 88 -35.92 -0.88 -7.06
N TYR A 89 -35.67 -0.67 -5.76
CA TYR A 89 -34.84 0.44 -5.31
C TYR A 89 -33.37 0.01 -5.36
N LEU A 90 -32.71 0.28 -6.49
CA LEU A 90 -31.29 -0.02 -6.64
C LEU A 90 -30.47 1.11 -5.98
N PRO A 91 -29.62 0.84 -4.97
CA PRO A 91 -28.78 1.86 -4.36
C PRO A 91 -27.59 2.19 -5.27
N ILE A 92 -27.87 2.83 -6.41
CA ILE A 92 -26.93 3.14 -7.50
C ILE A 92 -25.73 3.93 -6.97
N GLY A 93 -25.95 4.83 -6.00
CA GLY A 93 -24.85 5.56 -5.35
C GLY A 93 -23.90 4.66 -4.58
N LEU A 94 -24.40 3.63 -3.89
CA LEU A 94 -23.60 2.74 -3.04
C LEU A 94 -22.84 1.72 -3.90
N ILE A 95 -23.49 1.18 -4.93
CA ILE A 95 -22.89 0.27 -5.90
C ILE A 95 -21.89 1.02 -6.80
N GLY A 96 -22.28 2.17 -7.33
CA GLY A 96 -21.44 2.97 -8.22
C GLY A 96 -20.18 3.50 -7.53
N THR A 97 -20.29 4.01 -6.31
CA THR A 97 -19.11 4.44 -5.53
C THR A 97 -18.24 3.25 -5.11
N GLY A 98 -18.83 2.10 -4.81
CA GLY A 98 -18.11 0.85 -4.55
C GLY A 98 -17.29 0.38 -5.74
N ILE A 99 -17.88 0.37 -6.95
CA ILE A 99 -17.21 -0.02 -8.19
C ILE A 99 -16.08 0.96 -8.54
N ALA A 100 -16.34 2.26 -8.47
CA ALA A 100 -15.33 3.28 -8.73
C ALA A 100 -14.13 3.16 -7.79
N ALA A 101 -14.38 2.96 -6.48
CA ALA A 101 -13.33 2.73 -5.50
C ALA A 101 -12.56 1.43 -5.78
N ALA A 102 -13.24 0.33 -6.11
CA ALA A 102 -12.59 -0.94 -6.45
C ALA A 102 -11.70 -0.83 -7.70
N PHE A 103 -12.08 0.00 -8.68
CA PHE A 103 -11.25 0.24 -9.87
C PHE A 103 -10.02 1.11 -9.56
N LEU A 104 -10.18 2.16 -8.74
CA LEU A 104 -9.11 3.08 -8.35
C LEU A 104 -8.08 2.44 -7.41
N PHE A 105 -8.54 1.60 -6.48
CA PHE A 105 -7.70 0.93 -5.48
C PHE A 105 -7.42 -0.53 -5.81
N LYS A 106 -7.61 -0.93 -7.07
CA LYS A 106 -7.28 -2.29 -7.52
C LYS A 106 -5.77 -2.51 -7.36
N PRO A 107 -5.32 -3.48 -6.54
CA PRO A 107 -3.91 -3.82 -6.49
C PRO A 107 -3.45 -4.33 -7.87
N LYS A 108 -2.33 -3.80 -8.37
CA LYS A 108 -1.68 -4.28 -9.60
C LYS A 108 -0.99 -5.62 -9.37
#